data_AF-X1HPM1-F1
#
_entry.id   AF-X1HPM1-F1
#
_cell.length_a   1.000
_cell.length_b   1.000
_cell.length_c   1.000
_cell.angle_alpha   90.00
_cell.angle_beta   90.00
_cell.angle_gamma   90.00
#
_symmetry.space_group_name_H-M   'P 1'
#
loop_
_entity.id
_entity.type
_entity.pdbx_description
1 polymer ?
#
loop_
_entity_poly.entity_id
_entity_poly.type
_entity_poly.pdbx_seq_one_letter_code
_entity_poly.pdbx_strand_id
1 'polypeptide(L)'
;TNPKIITERVKEKVSKAKPGELIRGGNWEHEMFYNKQWPTKELIDHVSPNNPVALSRADGHSVLVNSYVIKKSGITKDTPDPFGGEIQKDPETGEPTGIFKETAKQLLKYGAVKVKRTPEEEEERLMKGWQAAFDMAAKLGVTTVQLPPGQFKMYQKFRDMGKLTLRIYVGQPLLKDEKQLEHYVELQKKYTPEDNWIRFGYLKGFIDGTLGSGTMLVFKPFEDEPDKTGLAMMSYEELERRIIAADKMGFQVGIHAIGPKANRWILNAFEKAQEVNGKRDSRHRSEHAQILALDDIPPPKH
;
A
#
# COMPACT_ATOMS: atom_id res chain seq x y z
N THR A 1 -7.25 -23.25 -6.39
CA THR A 1 -6.50 -23.50 -5.14
C THR A 1 -7.45 -23.87 -4.01
N ASN A 2 -7.09 -24.83 -3.15
CA ASN A 2 -7.88 -25.17 -1.96
C ASN A 2 -7.51 -24.24 -0.79
N PRO A 3 -8.44 -23.50 -0.16
CA PRO A 3 -8.13 -22.61 0.96
C PRO A 3 -7.42 -23.28 2.15
N LYS A 4 -7.58 -24.61 2.34
CA LYS A 4 -6.92 -25.37 3.40
C LYS A 4 -5.39 -25.28 3.39
N ILE A 5 -4.79 -24.94 2.24
CA ILE A 5 -3.34 -24.69 2.15
C ILE A 5 -2.91 -23.57 3.11
N ILE A 6 -3.78 -22.58 3.37
CA ILE A 6 -3.52 -21.51 4.34
C ILE A 6 -3.33 -22.11 5.74
N THR A 7 -4.28 -22.94 6.17
CA THR A 7 -4.23 -23.63 7.46
C THR A 7 -2.96 -24.47 7.62
N GLU A 8 -2.60 -25.24 6.59
CA GLU A 8 -1.40 -26.08 6.59
C GLU A 8 -0.11 -25.27 6.74
N ARG A 9 0.04 -24.20 5.95
CA ARG A 9 1.22 -23.32 5.99
C ARG A 9 1.33 -22.58 7.32
N VAL A 10 0.20 -22.11 7.87
CA VAL A 10 0.18 -21.45 9.18
C VAL A 10 0.54 -22.45 10.27
N LYS A 11 -0.05 -23.65 10.27
CA LYS A 11 0.27 -24.71 11.24
C LYS A 11 1.76 -25.07 11.23
N GLU A 12 2.35 -25.22 10.04
CA GLU A 12 3.77 -25.50 9.89
C GLU A 12 4.66 -24.39 10.46
N LYS A 13 4.24 -23.12 10.30
CA LYS A 13 5.00 -21.99 10.81
C LYS A 13 4.82 -21.83 12.33
N VAL A 14 3.60 -22.04 12.84
CA VAL A 14 3.30 -21.98 14.28
C VAL A 14 4.06 -23.06 15.04
N SER A 15 4.20 -24.28 14.50
CA SER A 15 4.95 -25.36 15.18
C SER A 15 6.43 -25.06 15.41
N LYS A 16 6.98 -24.09 14.68
CA LYS A 16 8.37 -23.63 14.77
C LYS A 16 8.50 -22.29 15.52
N ALA A 17 7.37 -21.68 15.93
CA ALA A 17 7.32 -20.37 16.55
C ALA A 17 7.11 -20.47 18.07
N LYS A 18 7.63 -19.50 18.82
CA LYS A 18 7.30 -19.39 20.25
C LYS A 18 5.92 -18.74 20.42
N PRO A 19 5.20 -19.03 21.52
CA PRO A 19 3.93 -18.35 21.81
C PRO A 19 4.06 -16.82 21.75
N GLY A 20 3.10 -16.17 21.10
CA GLY A 20 3.07 -14.71 20.91
C GLY A 20 3.95 -14.17 19.78
N GLU A 21 4.77 -15.00 19.13
CA GLU A 21 5.49 -14.59 17.92
C GLU A 21 4.52 -14.40 16.74
N LEU A 22 4.70 -13.30 16.01
CA LEU A 22 3.87 -12.95 14.86
C LEU A 22 4.19 -13.84 13.66
N ILE A 23 3.17 -14.56 13.21
CA ILE A 23 3.20 -15.30 11.96
C ILE A 23 2.82 -14.34 10.83
N ARG A 24 3.80 -14.02 9.98
CA ARG A 24 3.59 -13.26 8.73
C ARG A 24 3.69 -14.19 7.53
N GLY A 25 2.92 -13.86 6.50
CA GLY A 25 2.93 -14.52 5.20
C GLY A 25 1.97 -13.79 4.28
N GLY A 26 1.53 -14.45 3.21
CA GLY A 26 0.58 -13.84 2.30
C GLY A 26 0.63 -14.46 0.91
N ASN A 27 0.33 -13.63 -0.08
CA ASN A 27 0.20 -14.00 -1.50
C ASN A 27 -0.95 -14.98 -1.77
N TRP A 28 -1.97 -14.95 -0.92
CA TRP A 28 -3.23 -15.63 -1.19
C TRP A 28 -4.13 -14.74 -2.04
N GLU A 29 -5.00 -15.37 -2.83
CA GLU A 29 -5.97 -14.71 -3.70
C GLU A 29 -7.26 -15.52 -3.69
N HIS A 30 -8.37 -14.93 -3.25
CA HIS A 30 -9.63 -15.65 -3.09
C HIS A 30 -10.26 -16.00 -4.44
N GLU A 31 -10.06 -15.17 -5.47
CA GLU A 31 -10.47 -15.46 -6.85
C GLU A 31 -9.78 -16.72 -7.41
N MET A 32 -8.63 -17.09 -6.86
CA MET A 32 -7.91 -18.31 -7.22
C MET A 32 -8.38 -19.52 -6.41
N PHE A 33 -9.29 -19.36 -5.46
CA PHE A 33 -9.90 -20.48 -4.72
C PHE A 33 -11.00 -21.13 -5.54
N TYR A 34 -11.18 -22.45 -5.38
CA TYR A 34 -12.20 -23.19 -6.16
C TYR A 34 -13.63 -22.70 -5.87
N ASN A 35 -13.86 -22.14 -4.68
CA ASN A 35 -15.15 -21.58 -4.27
C ASN A 35 -15.24 -20.06 -4.45
N LYS A 36 -14.13 -19.40 -4.83
CA LYS A 36 -14.01 -17.94 -4.96
C LYS A 36 -14.47 -17.13 -3.73
N GLN A 37 -14.49 -17.75 -2.55
CA GLN A 37 -14.93 -17.09 -1.32
C GLN A 37 -13.75 -16.49 -0.57
N TRP A 38 -13.98 -15.34 0.06
CA TRP A 38 -13.03 -14.76 1.00
C TRP A 38 -12.72 -15.76 2.14
N PRO A 39 -11.45 -15.94 2.53
CA PRO A 39 -11.11 -16.77 3.67
C PRO A 39 -11.48 -16.04 4.97
N THR A 40 -11.83 -16.79 6.00
CA THR A 40 -12.16 -16.24 7.32
C THR A 40 -11.15 -16.70 8.38
N LYS A 41 -11.15 -16.01 9.52
CA LYS A 41 -10.26 -16.27 10.67
C LYS A 41 -10.35 -17.71 11.18
N GLU A 42 -11.48 -18.38 11.00
CA GLU A 42 -11.71 -19.77 11.41
C GLU A 42 -10.71 -20.74 10.75
N LEU A 43 -10.22 -20.42 9.52
CA LEU A 43 -9.18 -21.20 8.85
C LEU A 43 -7.86 -21.23 9.63
N ILE A 44 -7.59 -20.22 10.45
CA ILE A 44 -6.30 -20.03 11.11
C ILE A 44 -6.40 -20.03 12.64
N ASP A 45 -7.57 -19.76 13.23
CA ASP A 45 -7.77 -19.68 14.67
C ASP A 45 -7.36 -20.97 15.40
N HIS A 46 -7.84 -22.12 14.93
CA HIS A 46 -7.61 -23.40 15.58
C HIS A 46 -6.15 -23.87 15.53
N VAL A 47 -5.36 -23.40 14.56
CA VAL A 47 -3.92 -23.72 14.42
C VAL A 47 -3.01 -22.66 15.02
N SER A 48 -3.54 -21.52 15.47
CA SER A 48 -2.76 -20.39 15.98
C SER A 48 -3.33 -19.74 17.25
N PRO A 49 -3.83 -20.50 18.25
CA PRO A 49 -4.55 -19.91 19.39
C PRO A 49 -3.70 -18.94 20.21
N ASN A 50 -2.38 -19.14 20.24
CA ASN A 50 -1.44 -18.38 21.05
C ASN A 50 -0.51 -17.47 20.23
N ASN A 51 -0.67 -17.42 18.91
CA ASN A 51 0.21 -16.68 18.01
C ASN A 51 -0.61 -15.72 17.16
N PRO A 52 -0.28 -14.42 17.12
CA PRO A 52 -0.92 -13.52 16.18
C PRO A 52 -0.56 -13.94 14.74
N VAL A 53 -1.56 -13.95 13.86
CA VAL A 53 -1.39 -14.27 12.44
C VAL A 53 -1.84 -13.08 11.59
N ALA A 54 -1.04 -12.70 10.60
CA ALA A 54 -1.38 -11.67 9.62
C ALA A 54 -0.88 -12.07 8.23
N LEU A 55 -1.80 -12.37 7.32
CA LEU A 55 -1.52 -12.86 5.98
C LEU A 55 -2.00 -11.85 4.94
N SER A 56 -1.09 -11.19 4.23
CA SER A 56 -1.45 -10.23 3.19
C SER A 56 -2.00 -10.91 1.95
N ARG A 57 -3.08 -10.37 1.38
CA ARG A 57 -3.55 -10.77 0.04
C ARG A 57 -2.47 -10.43 -1.00
N ALA A 58 -2.49 -11.13 -2.14
CA ALA A 58 -1.52 -10.98 -3.23
C ALA A 58 -1.37 -9.54 -3.76
N ASP A 59 -2.45 -8.76 -3.76
CA ASP A 59 -2.44 -7.35 -4.15
C ASP A 59 -1.91 -6.40 -3.05
N GLY A 60 -1.75 -6.88 -1.82
CA GLY A 60 -1.35 -6.08 -0.66
C GLY A 60 -2.45 -5.18 -0.09
N HIS A 61 -3.67 -5.14 -0.65
CA HIS A 61 -4.75 -4.24 -0.23
C HIS A 61 -5.67 -4.84 0.84
N SER A 62 -5.57 -6.14 1.08
CA SER A 62 -6.31 -6.83 2.15
C SER A 62 -5.38 -7.67 3.02
N VAL A 63 -5.80 -7.94 4.25
CA VAL A 63 -5.11 -8.84 5.17
C VAL A 63 -6.11 -9.75 5.87
N LEU A 64 -5.77 -11.03 5.98
CA LEU A 64 -6.45 -11.99 6.85
C LEU A 64 -5.71 -12.05 8.19
N VAL A 65 -6.44 -11.81 9.29
CA VAL A 65 -5.94 -11.94 10.66
C VAL A 65 -6.79 -12.88 11.49
N ASN A 66 -6.18 -13.49 12.51
CA ASN A 66 -6.89 -14.39 13.42
C ASN A 66 -7.58 -13.62 14.57
N SER A 67 -8.44 -14.31 15.31
CA SER A 67 -9.17 -13.79 16.47
C SER A 67 -8.25 -13.18 17.54
N TYR A 68 -7.01 -13.69 17.67
CA TYR A 68 -6.00 -13.11 18.56
C TYR A 68 -5.75 -11.64 18.22
N VAL A 69 -5.49 -11.32 16.94
CA VAL A 69 -5.18 -9.95 16.50
C VAL A 69 -6.40 -9.05 16.61
N ILE A 70 -7.60 -9.55 16.27
CA ILE A 70 -8.85 -8.80 16.39
C ILE A 70 -9.07 -8.37 17.85
N LYS A 71 -8.95 -9.32 18.79
CA LYS A 71 -9.07 -9.06 20.23
C LYS A 71 -8.02 -8.07 20.74
N LYS A 72 -6.76 -8.21 20.32
CA LYS A 72 -5.68 -7.27 20.69
C LYS A 72 -5.86 -5.88 20.12
N SER A 73 -6.56 -5.76 18.99
CA SER A 73 -6.92 -4.49 18.37
C SER A 73 -8.08 -3.79 19.07
N GLY A 74 -8.87 -4.53 19.86
CA GLY A 74 -10.09 -4.02 20.51
C GLY A 74 -11.26 -3.85 19.54
N ILE A 75 -11.25 -4.60 18.43
CA ILE A 75 -12.25 -4.52 17.36
C ILE A 75 -13.40 -5.50 17.69
N THR A 76 -14.63 -5.03 17.51
CA THR A 76 -15.88 -5.75 17.78
C THR A 76 -16.84 -5.61 16.61
N LYS A 77 -17.99 -6.31 16.64
CA LYS A 77 -19.09 -6.11 15.67
C LYS A 77 -19.57 -4.66 15.55
N ASP A 78 -19.44 -3.87 16.61
CA ASP A 78 -19.88 -2.47 16.67
C ASP A 78 -18.80 -1.49 16.19
N THR A 79 -17.59 -1.97 15.86
CA THR A 79 -16.54 -1.10 15.33
C THR A 79 -16.92 -0.62 13.93
N PRO A 80 -17.02 0.70 13.69
CA PRO A 80 -17.36 1.22 12.37
C PRO A 80 -16.18 1.05 11.40
N ASP A 81 -16.49 1.03 10.11
CA ASP A 81 -15.48 1.10 9.08
C ASP A 81 -14.77 2.46 9.12
N PRO A 82 -13.42 2.51 9.07
CA PRO A 82 -12.72 3.77 8.92
C PRO A 82 -12.92 4.31 7.52
N PHE A 83 -12.80 5.63 7.37
CA PHE A 83 -12.87 6.25 6.06
C PHE A 83 -11.82 5.66 5.10
N GLY A 84 -12.27 5.26 3.89
CA GLY A 84 -11.43 4.60 2.89
C GLY A 84 -11.03 3.17 3.24
N GLY A 85 -11.76 2.50 4.14
CA GLY A 85 -11.47 1.14 4.61
C GLY A 85 -12.73 0.34 4.90
N GLU A 86 -12.58 -0.98 4.95
CA GLU A 86 -13.68 -1.90 5.25
C GLU A 86 -13.18 -2.99 6.20
N ILE A 87 -13.93 -3.21 7.28
CA ILE A 87 -13.84 -4.38 8.14
C ILE A 87 -14.90 -5.35 7.62
N GLN A 88 -14.48 -6.43 6.94
CA GLN A 88 -15.44 -7.42 6.49
C GLN A 88 -16.07 -8.08 7.71
N LYS A 89 -17.40 -8.03 7.78
CA LYS A 89 -18.20 -8.62 8.84
C LYS A 89 -19.04 -9.75 8.28
N ASP A 90 -19.23 -10.77 9.10
CA ASP A 90 -20.14 -11.85 8.81
C ASP A 90 -21.59 -11.30 8.81
N PRO A 91 -22.38 -11.55 7.75
CA PRO A 91 -23.70 -10.93 7.60
C PRO A 91 -24.74 -11.44 8.61
N GLU A 92 -24.55 -12.64 9.17
CA GLU A 92 -25.50 -13.24 10.11
C GLU A 92 -25.23 -12.76 11.54
N THR A 93 -23.95 -12.69 11.91
CA THR A 93 -23.52 -12.42 13.29
C THR A 93 -23.06 -10.97 13.50
N GLY A 94 -22.66 -10.28 12.44
CA GLY A 94 -22.00 -8.97 12.48
C GLY A 94 -20.55 -9.02 12.97
N GLU A 95 -20.03 -10.20 13.31
CA GLU A 95 -18.67 -10.35 13.83
C GLU A 95 -17.62 -10.15 12.71
N PRO A 96 -16.46 -9.53 12.99
CA PRO A 96 -15.39 -9.44 12.00
C PRO A 96 -14.95 -10.82 11.50
N THR A 97 -14.89 -11.00 10.19
CA THR A 97 -14.46 -12.27 9.57
C THR A 97 -12.96 -12.49 9.69
N GLY A 98 -12.20 -11.43 9.99
CA GLY A 98 -10.74 -11.41 9.96
C GLY A 98 -10.16 -10.76 8.70
N ILE A 99 -10.99 -10.36 7.72
CA ILE A 99 -10.54 -9.59 6.56
C ILE A 99 -10.63 -8.09 6.84
N PHE A 100 -9.50 -7.40 6.68
CA PHE A 100 -9.40 -5.94 6.76
C PHE A 100 -8.87 -5.39 5.44
N LYS A 101 -9.61 -4.49 4.82
CA LYS A 101 -9.30 -3.89 3.51
C LYS A 101 -8.84 -2.44 3.67
N GLU A 102 -7.91 -2.04 2.82
CA GLU A 102 -7.48 -0.65 2.67
C GLU A 102 -7.06 0.02 4.00
N THR A 103 -7.64 1.16 4.39
CA THR A 103 -7.27 1.87 5.62
C THR A 103 -7.63 1.09 6.90
N ALA A 104 -8.56 0.13 6.85
CA ALA A 104 -8.93 -0.70 8.00
C ALA A 104 -7.76 -1.54 8.52
N LYS A 105 -6.76 -1.83 7.68
CA LYS A 105 -5.51 -2.49 8.08
C LYS A 105 -4.74 -1.70 9.15
N GLN A 106 -4.93 -0.38 9.23
CA GLN A 106 -4.25 0.49 10.19
C GLN A 106 -4.82 0.36 11.62
N LEU A 107 -6.02 -0.21 11.77
CA LEU A 107 -6.63 -0.48 13.08
C LEU A 107 -5.94 -1.64 13.82
N LEU A 108 -5.18 -2.47 13.09
CA LEU A 108 -4.64 -3.72 13.60
C LEU A 108 -3.47 -3.53 14.56
N LYS A 109 -3.65 -3.99 15.80
CA LYS A 109 -2.61 -4.13 16.81
C LYS A 109 -2.27 -5.62 16.97
N TYR A 110 -1.15 -6.04 16.39
CA TYR A 110 -0.77 -7.45 16.36
C TYR A 110 -0.51 -8.07 17.75
N GLY A 111 -0.21 -7.26 18.77
CA GLY A 111 0.07 -7.76 20.13
C GLY A 111 1.25 -8.73 20.22
N ALA A 112 2.13 -8.73 19.21
CA ALA A 112 3.23 -9.67 19.09
C ALA A 112 4.27 -9.45 20.17
N VAL A 113 4.80 -10.55 20.72
CA VAL A 113 5.97 -10.50 21.59
C VAL A 113 7.14 -9.98 20.74
N LYS A 114 7.70 -8.84 21.14
CA LYS A 114 8.86 -8.27 20.47
C LYS A 114 10.04 -9.21 20.68
N VAL A 115 10.61 -9.70 19.59
CA VAL A 115 11.91 -10.36 19.64
C VAL A 115 12.90 -9.34 20.20
N LYS A 116 13.44 -9.61 21.39
CA LYS A 116 14.51 -8.79 21.96
C LYS A 116 15.75 -9.01 21.11
N ARG A 117 16.20 -7.95 20.46
CA ARG A 117 17.48 -7.87 19.77
C ARG A 117 18.26 -6.73 20.39
N THR A 118 19.58 -6.87 20.47
CA THR A 118 20.41 -5.70 20.75
C THR A 118 20.31 -4.71 19.58
N PRO A 119 20.60 -3.42 19.80
CA PRO A 119 20.67 -2.45 18.70
C PRO A 119 21.57 -2.92 17.56
N GLU A 120 22.69 -3.56 17.87
CA GLU A 120 23.67 -4.07 16.91
C GLU A 120 23.12 -5.24 16.09
N GLU A 121 22.43 -6.19 16.72
CA GLU A 121 21.79 -7.32 16.03
C GLU A 121 20.69 -6.83 15.06
N GLU A 122 19.89 -5.85 15.47
CA GLU A 122 18.87 -5.29 14.60
C GLU A 122 19.48 -4.48 13.46
N GLU A 123 20.55 -3.72 13.71
CA GLU A 123 21.28 -3.01 12.67
C GLU A 123 21.90 -3.99 11.66
N GLU A 124 22.58 -5.04 12.11
CA GLU A 124 23.17 -6.05 11.25
C GLU A 124 22.11 -6.75 10.40
N ARG A 125 20.96 -7.10 11.00
CA ARG A 125 19.82 -7.71 10.29
C ARG A 125 19.30 -6.78 9.20
N LEU A 126 19.13 -5.49 9.50
CA LEU A 126 18.70 -4.49 8.53
C LEU A 126 19.73 -4.37 7.40
N MET A 127 21.01 -4.20 7.72
CA MET A 127 22.08 -4.08 6.72
C MET A 127 22.14 -5.29 5.80
N LYS A 128 22.04 -6.52 6.33
CA LYS A 128 22.00 -7.75 5.53
C LYS A 128 20.80 -7.76 4.57
N GLY A 129 19.62 -7.40 5.05
CA GLY A 129 18.41 -7.36 4.22
C GLY A 129 18.50 -6.34 3.07
N TRP A 130 19.02 -5.15 3.37
CA TRP A 130 19.24 -4.10 2.38
C TRP A 130 20.29 -4.49 1.34
N GLN A 131 21.42 -5.06 1.76
CA GLN A 131 22.46 -5.54 0.84
C GLN A 131 21.90 -6.61 -0.11
N ALA A 132 21.16 -7.60 0.42
CA ALA A 132 20.56 -8.65 -0.41
C ALA A 132 19.61 -8.07 -1.47
N ALA A 133 18.83 -7.03 -1.14
CA ALA A 133 17.95 -6.36 -2.09
C ALA A 133 18.74 -5.66 -3.21
N PHE A 134 19.82 -4.95 -2.87
CA PHE A 134 20.69 -4.29 -3.84
C PHE A 134 21.45 -5.28 -4.74
N ASP A 135 21.94 -6.38 -4.16
CA ASP A 135 22.61 -7.45 -4.90
C ASP A 135 21.65 -8.13 -5.88
N MET A 136 20.41 -8.38 -5.44
CA MET A 136 19.38 -8.96 -6.31
C MET A 136 19.02 -8.03 -7.47
N ALA A 137 18.81 -6.75 -7.21
CA ALA A 137 18.53 -5.76 -8.25
C ALA A 137 19.68 -5.68 -9.27
N ALA A 138 20.93 -5.62 -8.78
CA ALA A 138 22.12 -5.60 -9.63
C ALA A 138 22.25 -6.87 -10.48
N LYS A 139 22.04 -8.05 -9.88
CA LYS A 139 22.06 -9.34 -10.59
C LYS A 139 21.02 -9.41 -11.71
N LEU A 140 19.89 -8.72 -11.54
CA LEU A 140 18.81 -8.63 -12.54
C LEU A 140 19.00 -7.47 -13.53
N GLY A 141 20.10 -6.70 -13.42
CA GLY A 141 20.36 -5.54 -14.29
C GLY A 141 19.48 -4.33 -14.00
N VAL A 142 18.81 -4.28 -12.85
CA VAL A 142 17.97 -3.14 -12.46
C VAL A 142 18.87 -2.01 -11.91
N THR A 143 19.07 -0.97 -12.72
CA THR A 143 19.98 0.13 -12.37
C THR A 143 19.29 1.35 -11.75
N THR A 144 17.96 1.44 -11.82
CA THR A 144 17.18 2.56 -11.28
C THR A 144 15.85 2.06 -10.74
N VAL A 145 15.44 2.55 -9.56
CA VAL A 145 14.11 2.31 -9.00
C VAL A 145 13.50 3.63 -8.54
N GLN A 146 12.21 3.79 -8.81
CA GLN A 146 11.40 4.92 -8.34
C GLN A 146 10.38 4.44 -7.32
N LEU A 147 10.21 5.21 -6.24
CA LEU A 147 9.40 4.86 -5.08
C LEU A 147 9.81 3.53 -4.39
N PRO A 148 11.11 3.20 -4.26
CA PRO A 148 11.46 2.01 -3.50
C PRO A 148 11.08 2.17 -2.02
N PRO A 149 10.61 1.09 -1.37
CA PRO A 149 10.29 1.12 0.05
C PRO A 149 11.55 1.38 0.88
N GLY A 150 11.45 2.27 1.88
CA GLY A 150 12.50 2.49 2.88
C GLY A 150 12.90 3.95 3.05
N GLN A 151 13.92 4.20 3.88
CA GLN A 151 14.27 5.54 4.35
C GLN A 151 15.53 6.08 3.67
N PHE A 152 15.53 7.38 3.36
CA PHE A 152 16.68 8.13 2.85
C PHE A 152 18.01 7.77 3.52
N LYS A 153 18.02 7.69 4.86
CA LYS A 153 19.23 7.41 5.64
C LYS A 153 19.91 6.10 5.25
N MET A 154 19.12 5.07 4.89
CA MET A 154 19.70 3.79 4.51
C MET A 154 20.33 3.86 3.12
N TYR A 155 19.66 4.50 2.17
CA TYR A 155 20.22 4.74 0.85
C TYR A 155 21.52 5.52 0.92
N GLN A 156 21.55 6.59 1.74
CA GLN A 156 22.76 7.36 1.99
C GLN A 156 23.87 6.49 2.61
N LYS A 157 23.56 5.72 3.66
CA LYS A 157 24.53 4.83 4.31
C LYS A 157 25.17 3.86 3.31
N PHE A 158 24.37 3.21 2.46
CA PHE A 158 24.89 2.30 1.45
C PHE A 158 25.69 3.01 0.36
N ARG A 159 25.30 4.23 -0.02
CA ARG A 159 26.06 5.07 -0.95
C ARG A 159 27.42 5.42 -0.36
N ASP A 160 27.45 5.89 0.88
CA ASP A 160 28.67 6.33 1.57
C ASP A 160 29.63 5.14 1.83
N MET A 161 29.09 3.92 1.94
CA MET A 161 29.86 2.67 1.98
C MET A 161 30.35 2.17 0.60
N GLY A 162 29.96 2.83 -0.51
CA GLY A 162 30.24 2.38 -1.87
C GLY A 162 29.50 1.10 -2.28
N LYS A 163 28.40 0.75 -1.58
CA LYS A 163 27.63 -0.48 -1.78
C LYS A 163 26.25 -0.27 -2.41
N LEU A 164 25.87 0.98 -2.70
CA LEU A 164 24.63 1.26 -3.40
C LEU A 164 24.80 0.93 -4.90
N THR A 165 24.05 -0.03 -5.41
CA THR A 165 24.19 -0.55 -6.79
C THR A 165 23.17 0.01 -7.78
N LEU A 166 22.19 0.79 -7.32
CA LEU A 166 21.12 1.33 -8.13
C LEU A 166 20.78 2.77 -7.76
N ARG A 167 20.32 3.54 -8.75
CA ARG A 167 19.85 4.92 -8.59
C ARG A 167 18.44 4.93 -8.03
N ILE A 168 18.18 5.86 -7.15
CA ILE A 168 16.96 5.87 -6.36
C ILE A 168 16.26 7.21 -6.53
N TYR A 169 15.02 7.15 -7.01
CA TYR A 169 14.09 8.26 -6.91
C TYR A 169 13.14 8.00 -5.75
N VAL A 170 13.45 8.55 -4.59
CA VAL A 170 12.63 8.41 -3.40
C VAL A 170 11.35 9.23 -3.59
N GLY A 171 10.23 8.71 -3.09
CA GLY A 171 9.05 9.52 -2.91
C GLY A 171 8.51 9.48 -1.50
N GLN A 172 7.61 10.41 -1.22
CA GLN A 172 6.96 10.58 0.06
C GLN A 172 5.44 10.57 -0.10
N PRO A 173 4.66 10.34 0.96
CA PRO A 173 3.21 10.43 0.89
C PRO A 173 2.74 11.83 0.45
N LEU A 174 1.71 11.89 -0.38
CA LEU A 174 0.96 13.12 -0.66
C LEU A 174 0.16 13.52 0.58
N LEU A 175 0.64 14.54 1.30
CA LEU A 175 0.09 14.93 2.60
C LEU A 175 -1.21 15.73 2.46
N LYS A 176 -2.00 15.71 3.53
CA LYS A 176 -3.20 16.55 3.67
C LYS A 176 -2.88 18.00 3.99
N ASP A 177 -1.89 18.18 4.85
CA ASP A 177 -1.47 19.46 5.38
C ASP A 177 -0.34 20.03 4.53
N GLU A 178 -0.62 21.12 3.83
CA GLU A 178 0.31 21.79 2.93
C GLU A 178 1.54 22.32 3.67
N LYS A 179 1.40 22.70 4.94
CA LYS A 179 2.54 23.16 5.75
C LYS A 179 3.58 22.07 5.95
N GLN A 180 3.16 20.80 5.97
CA GLN A 180 4.09 19.69 6.09
C GLN A 180 4.86 19.43 4.79
N LEU A 181 4.39 19.94 3.65
CA LEU A 181 5.13 19.87 2.39
C LEU A 181 6.36 20.78 2.39
N GLU A 182 6.42 21.81 3.25
CA GLU A 182 7.61 22.65 3.39
C GLU A 182 8.84 21.82 3.81
N HIS A 183 8.64 20.81 4.67
CA HIS A 183 9.71 19.88 5.02
C HIS A 183 10.21 19.07 3.82
N TYR A 184 9.34 18.78 2.85
CA TYR A 184 9.73 18.09 1.62
C TYR A 184 10.54 18.99 0.69
N VAL A 185 10.33 20.31 0.70
CA VAL A 185 11.17 21.24 -0.06
C VAL A 185 12.63 21.18 0.42
N GLU A 186 12.84 21.10 1.73
CA GLU A 186 14.18 20.92 2.29
C GLU A 186 14.80 19.57 1.90
N LEU A 187 14.00 18.49 1.82
CA LEU A 187 14.47 17.23 1.26
C LEU A 187 14.81 17.33 -0.23
N GLN A 188 14.06 18.11 -1.02
CA GLN A 188 14.31 18.29 -2.44
C GLN A 188 15.61 19.06 -2.69
N LYS A 189 15.92 20.06 -1.85
CA LYS A 189 17.22 20.75 -1.84
C LYS A 189 18.37 19.83 -1.43
N LYS A 190 18.12 18.86 -0.55
CA LYS A 190 19.14 17.91 -0.08
C LYS A 190 19.41 16.78 -1.09
N TYR A 191 18.37 16.31 -1.80
CA TYR A 191 18.43 15.21 -2.75
C TYR A 191 17.98 15.69 -4.12
N THR A 192 18.84 16.49 -4.74
CA THR A 192 18.50 17.19 -5.97
C THR A 192 18.52 16.25 -7.19
N PRO A 193 17.92 16.64 -8.32
CA PRO A 193 18.01 15.87 -9.57
C PRO A 193 19.43 15.66 -10.07
N GLU A 194 20.38 16.52 -9.68
CA GLU A 194 21.81 16.44 -10.02
C GLU A 194 22.55 15.38 -9.18
N ASP A 195 22.00 14.96 -8.04
CA ASP A 195 22.47 13.78 -7.31
C ASP A 195 22.09 12.53 -8.11
N ASN A 196 23.07 12.06 -8.90
CA ASN A 196 22.93 10.92 -9.80
C ASN A 196 22.55 9.59 -9.11
N TRP A 197 22.62 9.52 -7.78
CA TRP A 197 22.37 8.31 -7.01
C TRP A 197 21.07 8.36 -6.22
N ILE A 198 20.79 9.46 -5.52
CA ILE A 198 19.61 9.57 -4.65
C ILE A 198 18.96 10.92 -4.89
N ARG A 199 17.77 10.90 -5.49
CA ARG A 199 16.97 12.11 -5.74
C ARG A 199 15.61 12.04 -5.07
N PHE A 200 15.03 13.20 -4.81
CA PHE A 200 13.69 13.38 -4.28
C PHE A 200 12.92 14.45 -5.06
N GLY A 201 11.60 14.40 -4.97
CA GLY A 201 10.70 15.21 -5.79
C GLY A 201 9.38 14.53 -6.13
N TYR A 202 9.19 13.27 -5.75
CA TYR A 202 7.98 12.51 -6.05
C TYR A 202 7.06 12.38 -4.83
N LEU A 203 5.78 12.69 -4.98
CA LEU A 203 4.75 12.45 -3.97
C LEU A 203 3.76 11.39 -4.43
N LYS A 204 3.51 10.38 -3.58
CA LYS A 204 2.59 9.26 -3.83
C LYS A 204 1.29 9.45 -3.07
N GLY A 205 0.17 9.47 -3.78
CA GLY A 205 -1.18 9.40 -3.21
C GLY A 205 -1.93 8.13 -3.61
N PHE A 206 -3.14 7.97 -3.08
CA PHE A 206 -4.07 6.90 -3.40
C PHE A 206 -5.49 7.47 -3.43
N ILE A 207 -6.29 7.11 -4.42
CA ILE A 207 -7.70 7.57 -4.50
C ILE A 207 -8.70 6.42 -4.40
N ASP A 208 -8.32 5.19 -4.76
CA ASP A 208 -9.17 4.01 -4.65
C ASP A 208 -8.38 2.75 -4.25
N GLY A 209 -9.09 1.63 -4.09
CA GLY A 209 -8.49 0.32 -3.83
C GLY A 209 -8.23 -0.47 -5.11
N THR A 210 -8.67 -1.74 -5.17
CA THR A 210 -8.42 -2.63 -6.32
C THR A 210 -9.70 -3.23 -6.90
N LEU A 211 -9.61 -3.70 -8.15
CA LEU A 211 -10.65 -4.51 -8.79
C LEU A 211 -10.95 -5.74 -7.96
N GLY A 212 -9.90 -6.51 -7.63
CA GLY A 212 -10.10 -7.81 -6.98
C GLY A 212 -10.61 -7.70 -5.54
N SER A 213 -10.46 -6.57 -4.85
CA SER A 213 -11.04 -6.38 -3.51
C SER A 213 -12.45 -5.77 -3.56
N GLY A 214 -12.97 -5.46 -4.76
CA GLY A 214 -14.26 -4.79 -4.94
C GLY A 214 -14.27 -3.33 -4.47
N THR A 215 -13.11 -2.67 -4.44
CA THR A 215 -12.94 -1.35 -3.80
C THR A 215 -12.45 -0.25 -4.74
N MET A 216 -12.13 -0.57 -6.00
CA MET A 216 -11.80 0.44 -7.01
C MET A 216 -12.99 1.34 -7.33
N LEU A 217 -12.75 2.61 -7.67
CA LEU A 217 -13.83 3.55 -7.98
C LEU A 217 -14.35 3.38 -9.41
N VAL A 218 -15.64 3.10 -9.53
CA VAL A 218 -16.35 2.89 -10.80
C VAL A 218 -17.48 3.91 -10.98
N PHE A 219 -17.87 4.14 -12.23
CA PHE A 219 -19.00 5.04 -12.56
C PHE A 219 -20.36 4.38 -12.37
N LYS A 220 -20.42 3.07 -12.55
CA LYS A 220 -21.61 2.23 -12.37
C LYS A 220 -21.31 1.17 -11.32
N PRO A 221 -22.30 0.66 -10.59
CA PRO A 221 -22.06 -0.38 -9.60
C PRO A 221 -21.42 -1.64 -10.19
N PHE A 222 -20.76 -2.43 -9.34
CA PHE A 222 -20.25 -3.75 -9.73
C PHE A 222 -21.40 -4.71 -10.07
N GLU A 223 -21.17 -5.66 -10.99
CA GLU A 223 -22.21 -6.60 -11.41
C GLU A 223 -22.59 -7.60 -10.29
N ASP A 224 -21.60 -8.00 -9.51
CA ASP A 224 -21.72 -8.92 -8.36
C ASP A 224 -22.00 -8.20 -7.04
N GLU A 225 -21.76 -6.89 -6.96
CA GLU A 225 -22.06 -6.04 -5.82
C GLU A 225 -22.81 -4.76 -6.27
N PRO A 226 -24.11 -4.86 -6.61
CA PRO A 226 -24.88 -3.79 -7.29
C PRO A 226 -25.12 -2.52 -6.45
N ASP A 227 -24.85 -2.58 -5.15
CA ASP A 227 -24.94 -1.43 -4.25
C ASP A 227 -23.60 -0.69 -4.08
N LYS A 228 -22.51 -1.19 -4.68
CA LYS A 228 -21.16 -0.65 -4.48
C LYS A 228 -20.59 -0.02 -5.75
N THR A 229 -20.02 1.17 -5.59
CA THR A 229 -19.27 1.88 -6.65
C THR A 229 -17.79 2.10 -6.29
N GLY A 230 -17.29 1.30 -5.35
CA GLY A 230 -15.92 1.38 -4.82
C GLY A 230 -15.82 2.16 -3.51
N LEU A 231 -14.59 2.28 -3.00
CA LEU A 231 -14.26 3.01 -1.77
C LEU A 231 -13.23 4.10 -2.09
N ALA A 232 -13.66 5.35 -2.04
CA ALA A 232 -12.75 6.48 -2.19
C ALA A 232 -11.88 6.63 -0.94
N MET A 233 -10.56 6.78 -1.12
CA MET A 233 -9.63 7.04 -0.01
C MET A 233 -9.59 8.50 0.44
N MET A 234 -10.16 9.41 -0.36
CA MET A 234 -10.38 10.84 -0.08
C MET A 234 -11.47 11.38 -1.01
N SER A 235 -12.06 12.53 -0.67
CA SER A 235 -12.98 13.20 -1.59
C SER A 235 -12.24 13.77 -2.79
N TYR A 236 -12.96 14.05 -3.88
CA TYR A 236 -12.37 14.67 -5.07
C TYR A 236 -11.77 16.04 -4.75
N GLU A 237 -12.47 16.85 -3.96
CA GLU A 237 -12.05 18.20 -3.56
C GLU A 237 -10.78 18.15 -2.71
N GLU A 238 -10.63 17.10 -1.90
CA GLU A 238 -9.41 16.87 -1.15
C GLU A 238 -8.25 16.42 -2.05
N LEU A 239 -8.49 15.53 -3.01
CA LEU A 239 -7.50 15.13 -4.00
C LEU A 239 -7.00 16.34 -4.82
N GLU A 240 -7.94 17.11 -5.38
CA GLU A 240 -7.66 18.28 -6.21
C GLU A 240 -6.82 19.31 -5.46
N ARG A 241 -7.25 19.70 -4.25
CA ARG A 241 -6.50 20.66 -3.41
C ARG A 241 -5.08 20.18 -3.11
N ARG A 242 -4.89 18.91 -2.74
CA ARG A 242 -3.56 18.36 -2.43
C ARG A 242 -2.65 18.35 -3.66
N ILE A 243 -3.19 18.00 -4.83
CA ILE A 243 -2.44 18.00 -6.09
C ILE A 243 -2.02 19.42 -6.48
N ILE A 244 -2.95 20.39 -6.42
CA ILE A 244 -2.65 21.79 -6.73
C ILE A 244 -1.52 22.31 -5.83
N ALA A 245 -1.59 22.04 -4.52
CA ALA A 245 -0.56 22.48 -3.57
C ALA A 245 0.81 21.84 -3.85
N ALA A 246 0.85 20.53 -4.08
CA ALA A 246 2.08 19.81 -4.39
C ALA A 246 2.70 20.27 -5.73
N ASP A 247 1.87 20.47 -6.74
CA ASP A 247 2.30 20.94 -8.06
C ASP A 247 2.90 22.36 -8.00
N LYS A 248 2.27 23.26 -7.25
CA LYS A 248 2.76 24.63 -7.01
C LYS A 248 4.16 24.65 -6.40
N MET A 249 4.48 23.66 -5.58
CA MET A 249 5.80 23.51 -4.95
C MET A 249 6.81 22.74 -5.83
N GLY A 250 6.43 22.39 -7.06
CA GLY A 250 7.31 21.75 -8.03
C GLY A 250 7.43 20.23 -7.91
N PHE A 251 6.67 19.58 -7.02
CA PHE A 251 6.72 18.13 -6.86
C PHE A 251 6.09 17.41 -8.05
N GLN A 252 6.65 16.28 -8.47
CA GLN A 252 5.95 15.31 -9.30
C GLN A 252 4.96 14.54 -8.42
N VAL A 253 3.69 14.48 -8.81
CA VAL A 253 2.68 13.71 -8.08
C VAL A 253 2.33 12.47 -8.88
N GLY A 254 2.16 11.34 -8.21
CA GLY A 254 1.33 10.31 -8.81
C GLY A 254 0.49 9.56 -7.80
N ILE A 255 -0.65 9.12 -8.30
CA ILE A 255 -1.76 8.66 -7.48
C ILE A 255 -2.11 7.26 -7.95
N HIS A 256 -2.19 6.32 -7.00
CA HIS A 256 -2.80 5.01 -7.25
C HIS A 256 -4.24 5.19 -7.71
N ALA A 257 -4.54 4.73 -8.92
CA ALA A 257 -5.90 4.59 -9.43
C ALA A 257 -6.05 3.34 -10.30
N ILE A 258 -6.98 2.47 -9.90
CA ILE A 258 -7.31 1.27 -10.66
C ILE A 258 -8.60 1.48 -11.46
N GLY A 259 -9.64 2.03 -10.84
CA GLY A 259 -10.95 2.17 -11.46
C GLY A 259 -11.05 3.36 -12.43
N PRO A 260 -11.99 3.33 -13.39
CA PRO A 260 -12.12 4.38 -14.40
C PRO A 260 -12.51 5.73 -13.79
N LYS A 261 -13.33 5.74 -12.72
CA LYS A 261 -13.72 6.98 -12.03
C LYS A 261 -12.54 7.60 -11.27
N ALA A 262 -11.70 6.76 -10.65
CA ALA A 262 -10.47 7.20 -10.01
C ALA A 262 -9.48 7.82 -11.01
N ASN A 263 -9.30 7.20 -12.18
CA ASN A 263 -8.45 7.73 -13.24
C ASN A 263 -8.96 9.09 -13.76
N ARG A 264 -10.27 9.21 -14.03
CA ARG A 264 -10.90 10.50 -14.39
C ARG A 264 -10.63 11.58 -13.35
N TRP A 265 -10.82 11.28 -12.07
CA TRP A 265 -10.57 12.23 -10.98
C TRP A 265 -9.12 12.73 -10.97
N ILE A 266 -8.16 11.84 -11.19
CA ILE A 266 -6.75 12.23 -11.26
C ILE A 266 -6.48 13.13 -12.46
N LEU A 267 -7.00 12.78 -13.64
CA LEU A 267 -6.82 13.58 -14.86
C LEU A 267 -7.37 15.00 -14.69
N ASN A 268 -8.60 15.12 -14.16
CA ASN A 268 -9.22 16.41 -13.88
C ASN A 268 -8.40 17.23 -12.87
N ALA A 269 -7.90 16.59 -11.81
CA ALA A 269 -7.09 17.29 -10.80
C ALA A 269 -5.72 17.74 -11.37
N PHE A 270 -5.11 16.96 -12.27
CA PHE A 270 -3.88 17.37 -12.95
C PHE A 270 -4.11 18.52 -13.93
N GLU A 271 -5.22 18.50 -14.68
CA GLU A 271 -5.64 19.62 -15.52
C GLU A 271 -5.87 20.87 -14.67
N LYS A 272 -6.59 20.73 -13.55
CA LYS A 272 -6.85 21.85 -12.64
C LYS A 272 -5.59 22.47 -12.06
N ALA A 273 -4.61 21.65 -11.70
CA ALA A 273 -3.30 22.15 -11.26
C ALA A 273 -2.60 22.98 -12.35
N GLN A 274 -2.65 22.57 -13.61
CA GLN A 274 -2.09 23.34 -14.72
C GLN A 274 -2.83 24.66 -14.97
N GLU A 275 -4.17 24.67 -14.82
CA GLU A 275 -4.96 25.91 -14.91
C GLU A 275 -4.58 26.92 -13.82
N VAL A 276 -4.41 26.45 -12.57
CA VAL A 276 -4.20 27.30 -11.40
C VAL A 276 -2.74 27.74 -11.27
N ASN A 277 -1.78 26.83 -11.47
CA ASN A 277 -0.35 27.09 -11.25
C ASN A 277 0.42 27.42 -12.53
N GLY A 278 -0.22 27.27 -13.70
CA GLY A 278 0.42 27.33 -15.00
C GLY A 278 1.01 25.98 -15.44
N LYS A 279 1.21 25.84 -16.75
CA LYS A 279 1.72 24.61 -17.34
C LYS A 279 3.24 24.49 -17.14
N ARG A 280 3.67 23.35 -16.62
CA ARG A 280 5.08 22.91 -16.56
C ARG A 280 5.20 21.45 -16.98
N ASP A 281 6.41 20.97 -17.22
CA ASP A 281 6.67 19.54 -17.42
C ASP A 281 6.62 18.79 -16.08
N SER A 282 5.42 18.75 -15.46
CA SER A 282 5.21 18.20 -14.12
C SER A 282 5.32 16.68 -14.07
N ARG A 283 5.16 16.02 -15.24
CA ARG A 283 5.20 14.57 -15.44
C ARG A 283 4.39 13.80 -14.40
N HIS A 284 3.26 14.35 -13.97
CA HIS A 284 2.38 13.68 -13.04
C HIS A 284 1.93 12.32 -13.59
N ARG A 285 1.66 11.36 -12.72
CA ARG A 285 1.38 9.97 -13.12
C ARG A 285 0.11 9.42 -12.49
N SER A 286 -0.73 8.81 -13.33
CA SER A 286 -1.65 7.80 -12.83
C SER A 286 -0.86 6.50 -12.62
N GLU A 287 -0.90 5.97 -11.42
CA GLU A 287 -0.22 4.73 -11.06
C GLU A 287 -1.22 3.59 -11.16
N HIS A 288 -0.79 2.48 -11.77
CA HIS A 288 -1.61 1.33 -12.22
C HIS A 288 -2.38 1.62 -13.52
N ALA A 289 -3.32 2.56 -13.52
CA ALA A 289 -4.14 2.88 -14.71
C ALA A 289 -4.75 1.62 -15.37
N GLN A 290 -5.22 0.69 -14.55
CA GLN A 290 -5.60 -0.66 -14.98
C GLN A 290 -6.89 -0.67 -15.80
N ILE A 291 -7.88 0.15 -15.42
CA ILE A 291 -9.13 0.31 -16.17
C ILE A 291 -9.35 1.79 -16.44
N LEU A 292 -9.46 2.13 -17.73
CA LEU A 292 -9.64 3.48 -18.22
C LEU A 292 -10.97 3.57 -18.98
N ALA A 293 -11.68 4.69 -18.84
CA ALA A 293 -12.76 5.00 -19.77
C ALA A 293 -12.15 5.42 -21.12
N LEU A 294 -12.78 5.01 -22.22
CA LEU A 294 -12.25 5.31 -23.56
C LEU A 294 -12.09 6.81 -23.80
N ASP A 295 -13.02 7.62 -23.30
CA ASP A 295 -12.99 9.09 -23.44
C ASP A 295 -11.82 9.75 -22.68
N ASP A 296 -11.18 9.04 -21.74
CA ASP A 296 -10.00 9.51 -20.99
C ASP A 296 -8.67 9.20 -21.72
N ILE A 297 -8.72 8.42 -22.80
CA ILE A 297 -7.55 8.06 -23.60
C ILE A 297 -7.48 9.04 -24.77
N PRO A 298 -6.39 9.81 -24.93
CA PRO A 298 -6.26 10.68 -26.09
C PRO A 298 -6.30 9.86 -27.38
N PRO A 299 -6.92 10.37 -28.46
CA PRO A 299 -6.96 9.66 -29.73
C PRO A 299 -5.52 9.36 -30.20
N PRO A 300 -5.31 8.26 -30.95
CA PRO A 300 -3.99 7.95 -31.51
C PRO A 300 -3.45 9.16 -32.26
N LYS A 301 -2.23 9.59 -31.93
CA LYS A 301 -1.52 10.57 -32.74
C LYS A 301 -1.04 9.84 -34.00
N HIS A 302 -1.68 10.11 -35.14
CA HIS A 302 -1.21 9.72 -36.46
C HIS A 302 -0.02 10.59 -36.88
#